data_AF-A0A976PIK2-F1
#
_entry.id   AF-A0A976PIK2-F1
#
_cell.length_a   1.000
_cell.length_b   1.000
_cell.length_c   1.000
_cell.angle_alpha   90.00
_cell.angle_beta   90.00
_cell.angle_gamma   90.00
#
_symmetry.space_group_name_H-M   'P 1'
#
loop_
_entity.id
_entity.type
_entity.pdbx_description
1 polymer ?
#
loop_
_entity_poly.entity_id
_entity_poly.type
_entity_poly.pdbx_seq_one_letter_code
_entity_poly.pdbx_strand_id
1 'polypeptide(L)'
;MKTLILSSVLVFSFQANAYETLLTETKFDTLRIAGEEYWEFDDDRPGSPYSQNRIIWSYNSAPPNAKKCAQIAYKKLTGWLKDHNSPVFKVMKGYQKAGGVGGIYLWVNDYTKAPKQSLNPRKSQVWIYENSLYKFESTLMPDGTCHTPTEKQIVNYLNAKIVAKGMERIDTEQQLSSDHSDSIGEVAVNNSSRGGFWAGIKRFFSFGGGSEGSSSSGGSGSAQ
;
A
#
# COMPACT_ATOMS: atom_id res chain seq x y z
N MET A 1 47.22 -20.87 -45.07
CA MET A 1 47.00 -20.40 -43.68
C MET A 1 45.52 -20.04 -43.57
N LYS A 2 44.78 -20.62 -42.61
CA LYS A 2 43.33 -20.45 -42.46
C LYS A 2 43.05 -19.27 -41.52
N THR A 3 42.38 -18.24 -42.03
CA THR A 3 41.98 -17.05 -41.25
C THR A 3 40.69 -17.35 -40.50
N LEU A 4 40.74 -17.32 -39.17
CA LEU A 4 39.58 -17.42 -38.28
C LEU A 4 39.06 -16.00 -38.02
N ILE A 5 37.82 -15.73 -38.46
CA ILE A 5 37.11 -14.48 -38.16
C ILE A 5 36.28 -14.72 -36.90
N LEU A 6 36.66 -14.03 -35.82
CA LEU A 6 35.93 -14.04 -34.55
C LEU A 6 34.77 -13.04 -34.63
N SER A 7 33.55 -13.53 -34.87
CA SER A 7 32.34 -12.71 -34.78
C SER A 7 31.96 -12.48 -33.32
N SER A 8 32.27 -11.29 -32.81
CA SER A 8 31.82 -10.85 -31.49
C SER A 8 30.37 -10.39 -31.56
N VAL A 9 29.44 -11.20 -31.07
CA VAL A 9 28.03 -10.81 -30.93
C VAL A 9 27.90 -9.92 -29.69
N LEU A 10 27.85 -8.61 -29.91
CA LEU A 10 27.49 -7.63 -28.89
C LEU A 10 25.98 -7.71 -28.62
N VAL A 11 25.59 -8.44 -27.58
CA VAL A 11 24.21 -8.44 -27.07
C VAL A 11 24.04 -7.20 -26.19
N PHE A 12 23.58 -6.10 -26.78
CA PHE A 12 23.09 -4.97 -26.01
C PHE A 12 21.69 -5.31 -25.46
N SER A 13 21.64 -5.78 -24.22
CA SER A 13 20.38 -5.84 -23.48
C SER A 13 19.98 -4.43 -23.08
N PHE A 14 19.28 -3.72 -23.95
CA PHE A 14 18.51 -2.53 -23.56
C PHE A 14 17.31 -2.98 -22.73
N GLN A 15 17.52 -3.19 -21.43
CA GLN A 15 16.41 -3.10 -20.48
C GLN A 15 16.09 -1.62 -20.35
N ALA A 16 15.26 -1.11 -21.27
CA ALA A 16 14.59 0.16 -21.07
C ALA A 16 13.80 0.03 -19.77
N ASN A 17 14.29 0.67 -18.70
CA ASN A 17 13.59 0.82 -17.45
C ASN A 17 12.32 1.64 -17.74
N ALA A 18 11.22 0.95 -18.08
CA ALA A 18 9.90 1.53 -18.31
C ALA A 18 9.24 2.06 -17.02
N TYR A 19 10.05 2.43 -16.02
CA TYR A 19 9.62 2.95 -14.73
C TYR A 19 9.63 4.48 -14.66
N GLU A 20 10.04 5.17 -15.73
CA GLU A 20 10.17 6.64 -15.76
C GLU A 20 9.03 7.41 -16.44
N THR A 21 7.87 6.79 -16.68
CA THR A 21 6.66 7.59 -16.83
C THR A 21 6.24 8.07 -15.46
N LEU A 22 6.68 9.30 -15.16
CA LEU A 22 6.26 10.12 -14.03
C LEU A 22 4.80 9.86 -13.67
N LEU A 23 4.50 9.94 -12.37
CA LEU A 23 3.18 10.28 -11.85
C LEU A 23 2.81 11.70 -12.32
N THR A 24 2.63 11.88 -13.62
CA THR A 24 2.11 13.12 -14.21
C THR A 24 0.70 13.29 -13.69
N GLU A 25 0.32 14.54 -13.38
CA GLU A 25 -1.01 14.88 -12.91
C GLU A 25 -2.05 14.19 -13.78
N THR A 26 -2.74 13.20 -13.21
CA THR A 26 -3.74 12.42 -13.93
C THR A 26 -5.10 12.87 -13.42
N LYS A 27 -5.92 13.31 -14.37
CA LYS A 27 -7.26 13.79 -14.12
C LYS A 27 -8.27 12.70 -14.47
N PHE A 28 -9.17 12.43 -13.54
CA PHE A 28 -10.32 11.56 -13.69
C PHE A 28 -11.55 12.41 -13.43
N ASP A 29 -12.16 12.93 -14.50
CA ASP A 29 -13.22 13.94 -14.39
C ASP A 29 -12.73 15.15 -13.56
N THR A 30 -13.36 15.45 -12.42
CA THR A 30 -12.97 16.53 -11.50
C THR A 30 -11.95 16.10 -10.43
N LEU A 31 -11.53 14.84 -10.41
CA LEU A 31 -10.52 14.33 -9.48
C LEU A 31 -9.13 14.45 -10.12
N ARG A 32 -8.14 14.89 -9.35
CA ARG A 32 -6.73 14.96 -9.78
C ARG A 32 -5.84 14.23 -8.79
N ILE A 33 -4.87 13.47 -9.30
CA ILE A 33 -3.74 13.02 -8.49
C ILE A 33 -2.65 14.08 -8.60
N ALA A 34 -2.42 14.82 -7.52
CA ALA A 34 -1.72 16.10 -7.51
C ALA A 34 -0.23 16.02 -7.15
N GLY A 35 0.23 14.91 -6.59
CA GLY A 35 1.64 14.75 -6.23
C GLY A 35 1.93 13.56 -5.34
N GLU A 36 3.16 13.51 -4.87
CA GLU A 36 3.68 12.48 -3.98
C GLU A 36 4.46 13.10 -2.82
N GLU A 37 4.31 12.48 -1.66
CA GLU A 37 4.99 12.80 -0.43
C GLU A 37 5.66 11.54 0.13
N TYR A 38 6.95 11.63 0.49
CA TYR A 38 7.71 10.52 1.05
C TYR A 38 8.23 10.86 2.44
N TRP A 39 8.03 9.93 3.36
CA TRP A 39 8.35 10.04 4.78
C TRP A 39 9.21 8.85 5.21
N GLU A 40 10.49 9.10 5.46
CA GLU A 40 11.41 8.10 5.99
C GLU A 40 11.23 7.91 7.50
N PHE A 41 11.21 6.67 7.97
CA PHE A 41 11.21 6.35 9.39
C PHE A 41 12.55 6.75 10.05
N ASP A 42 12.43 7.45 11.18
CA ASP A 42 13.49 8.07 11.95
C ASP A 42 13.33 7.65 13.43
N ASP A 43 14.11 6.67 13.87
CA ASP A 43 14.08 6.14 15.24
C ASP A 43 14.69 7.09 16.28
N ASP A 44 15.45 8.09 15.83
CA ASP A 44 16.08 9.10 16.67
C ASP A 44 15.07 10.06 17.36
N ARG A 45 13.77 9.98 17.04
CA ARG A 45 12.72 10.88 17.56
C ARG A 45 11.68 10.14 18.41
N PRO A 46 11.71 10.28 19.76
CA PRO A 46 10.66 9.73 20.60
C PRO A 46 9.30 10.42 20.31
N GLY A 47 8.26 9.62 20.09
CA GLY A 47 6.87 10.07 19.93
C GLY A 47 6.40 10.31 18.49
N SER A 48 7.29 10.57 17.54
CA SER A 48 6.94 10.60 16.11
C SER A 48 8.15 10.14 15.29
N PRO A 49 8.05 9.01 14.58
CA PRO A 49 9.19 8.47 13.85
C PRO A 49 9.45 9.23 12.54
N TYR A 50 8.96 10.46 12.39
CA TYR A 50 9.10 11.21 11.16
C TYR A 50 9.60 12.62 11.46
N SER A 51 10.71 12.98 10.83
CA SER A 51 11.22 14.34 10.87
C SER A 51 10.52 15.20 9.82
N GLN A 52 9.88 16.28 10.25
CA GLN A 52 9.28 17.27 9.33
C GLN A 52 10.33 17.86 8.36
N ASN A 53 11.61 17.86 8.76
CA ASN A 53 12.71 18.36 7.96
C ASN A 53 13.23 17.36 6.92
N ARG A 54 12.75 16.10 6.94
CA ARG A 54 13.15 15.03 6.00
C ARG A 54 12.01 14.62 5.07
N ILE A 55 10.90 15.36 5.05
CA ILE A 55 9.80 15.11 4.13
C ILE A 55 10.25 15.45 2.72
N ILE A 56 10.16 14.47 1.82
CA ILE A 56 10.50 14.65 0.41
C ILE A 56 9.20 14.85 -0.36
N TRP A 57 9.03 16.03 -0.92
CA TRP A 57 7.85 16.44 -1.71
C TRP A 57 8.09 16.23 -3.21
N SER A 58 8.44 15.00 -3.60
CA SER A 58 8.61 14.64 -5.02
C SER A 58 8.87 13.16 -5.19
N TYR A 59 8.15 12.53 -6.13
CA TYR A 59 8.45 11.17 -6.59
C TYR A 59 9.92 11.00 -6.98
N ASN A 60 10.49 11.95 -7.73
CA ASN A 60 11.83 11.80 -8.29
C ASN A 60 12.94 11.78 -7.23
N SER A 61 12.68 12.38 -6.08
CA SER A 61 13.63 12.46 -4.97
C SER A 61 13.48 11.30 -3.98
N ALA A 62 12.44 10.48 -4.09
CA ALA A 62 12.23 9.31 -3.24
C ALA A 62 13.18 8.14 -3.59
N PRO A 63 13.56 7.29 -2.62
CA PRO A 63 14.37 6.11 -2.88
C PRO A 63 13.64 5.07 -3.76
N PRO A 64 14.35 4.16 -4.45
CA PRO A 64 13.74 3.23 -5.42
C PRO A 64 12.59 2.36 -4.87
N ASN A 65 12.70 1.85 -3.64
CA ASN A 65 11.65 1.04 -3.03
C ASN A 65 10.39 1.87 -2.73
N ALA A 66 10.56 3.11 -2.29
CA ALA A 66 9.46 4.03 -2.05
C ALA A 66 8.75 4.41 -3.35
N LYS A 67 9.52 4.71 -4.41
CA LYS A 67 8.99 4.92 -5.77
C LYS A 67 8.16 3.74 -6.24
N LYS A 68 8.64 2.51 -6.02
CA LYS A 68 7.90 1.29 -6.37
C LYS A 68 6.61 1.15 -5.56
N CYS A 69 6.63 1.47 -4.26
CA CYS A 69 5.43 1.46 -3.43
C CYS A 69 4.42 2.52 -3.88
N ALA A 70 4.87 3.74 -4.20
CA ALA A 70 4.03 4.79 -4.75
C ALA A 70 3.39 4.38 -6.08
N GLN A 71 4.13 3.70 -6.97
CA GLN A 71 3.57 3.17 -8.22
C GLN A 71 2.50 2.09 -7.98
N ILE A 72 2.67 1.22 -6.98
CA ILE A 72 1.64 0.23 -6.59
C ILE A 72 0.38 0.96 -6.11
N ALA A 73 0.54 1.93 -5.22
CA ALA A 73 -0.54 2.77 -4.70
C ALA A 73 -1.29 3.50 -5.82
N TYR A 74 -0.53 4.12 -6.73
CA TYR A 74 -1.07 4.82 -7.89
C TYR A 74 -1.87 3.89 -8.81
N LYS A 75 -1.33 2.73 -9.17
CA LYS A 75 -2.03 1.76 -10.03
C LYS A 75 -3.34 1.30 -9.40
N LYS A 76 -3.33 1.02 -8.09
CA LYS A 76 -4.53 0.62 -7.36
C LYS A 76 -5.58 1.72 -7.34
N LEU A 77 -5.19 2.94 -6.96
CA LEU A 77 -6.08 4.09 -6.92
C LEU A 77 -6.66 4.41 -8.30
N THR A 78 -5.81 4.48 -9.33
CA THR A 78 -6.27 4.76 -10.70
C THR A 78 -7.13 3.64 -11.27
N GLY A 79 -6.95 2.38 -10.85
CA GLY A 79 -7.85 1.28 -11.17
C GLY A 79 -9.27 1.58 -10.70
N TRP A 80 -9.43 1.96 -9.43
CA TRP A 80 -10.72 2.37 -8.89
C TRP A 80 -11.30 3.63 -9.54
N LEU A 81 -10.45 4.61 -9.86
CA LEU A 81 -10.93 5.88 -10.44
C LEU A 81 -11.31 5.79 -11.93
N LYS A 82 -10.79 4.80 -12.66
CA LYS A 82 -11.16 4.54 -14.05
C LYS A 82 -12.49 3.79 -14.16
N ASP A 83 -12.82 2.97 -13.17
CA ASP A 83 -14.10 2.27 -13.12
C ASP A 83 -15.16 3.12 -12.42
N HIS A 84 -16.08 3.70 -13.20
CA HIS A 84 -17.17 4.50 -12.65
C HIS A 84 -18.14 3.70 -11.77
N ASN A 85 -18.12 2.37 -11.85
CA ASN A 85 -18.92 1.51 -10.98
C ASN A 85 -18.23 1.19 -9.65
N SER A 86 -16.93 1.48 -9.51
CA SER A 86 -16.19 1.25 -8.27
C SER A 86 -16.84 2.02 -7.10
N PRO A 87 -17.03 1.36 -5.94
CA PRO A 87 -17.41 2.02 -4.69
C PRO A 87 -16.57 3.25 -4.36
N VAL A 88 -15.25 3.20 -4.61
CA VAL A 88 -14.34 4.32 -4.36
C VAL A 88 -14.62 5.51 -5.28
N PHE A 89 -14.86 5.27 -6.56
CA PHE A 89 -15.22 6.34 -7.49
C PHE A 89 -16.52 7.04 -7.05
N LYS A 90 -17.57 6.25 -6.77
CA LYS A 90 -18.89 6.76 -6.36
C LYS A 90 -18.81 7.61 -5.09
N VAL A 91 -18.14 7.12 -4.05
CA VAL A 91 -18.04 7.86 -2.78
C VAL A 91 -17.16 9.10 -2.90
N MET A 92 -16.10 9.08 -3.72
CA MET A 92 -15.30 10.28 -3.99
C MET A 92 -16.11 11.35 -4.72
N LYS A 93 -16.88 10.98 -5.75
CA LYS A 93 -17.80 11.90 -6.43
C LYS A 93 -18.86 12.46 -5.48
N GLY A 94 -19.40 11.63 -4.60
CA GLY A 94 -20.32 12.07 -3.55
C GLY A 94 -19.74 13.10 -2.60
N TYR A 95 -18.52 12.84 -2.11
CA TYR A 95 -17.84 13.78 -1.25
C TYR A 95 -17.55 15.10 -1.98
N GLN A 96 -17.17 15.08 -3.26
CA GLN A 96 -17.05 16.30 -4.05
C GLN A 96 -18.37 17.08 -4.13
N LYS A 97 -19.50 16.40 -4.37
CA LYS A 97 -20.84 17.03 -4.34
C LYS A 97 -21.16 17.65 -2.98
N ALA A 98 -20.61 17.12 -1.89
CA ALA A 98 -20.70 17.67 -0.53
C ALA A 98 -19.82 18.90 -0.27
N GLY A 99 -19.31 19.55 -1.32
CA GLY A 99 -18.30 20.61 -1.18
C GLY A 99 -16.97 20.09 -0.64
N GLY A 100 -16.72 18.81 -0.86
CA GLY A 100 -15.43 18.17 -0.63
C GLY A 100 -14.46 18.41 -1.77
N VAL A 101 -13.30 17.77 -1.68
CA VAL A 101 -12.11 18.18 -2.41
C VAL A 101 -11.83 17.27 -3.59
N GLY A 102 -11.16 17.80 -4.61
CA GLY A 102 -10.83 17.05 -5.83
C GLY A 102 -9.40 16.57 -5.97
N GLY A 103 -8.49 16.92 -5.06
CA GLY A 103 -7.09 16.53 -5.16
C GLY A 103 -6.76 15.31 -4.30
N ILE A 104 -5.94 14.40 -4.83
CA ILE A 104 -5.39 13.24 -4.11
C ILE A 104 -3.87 13.32 -4.18
N TYR A 105 -3.20 13.24 -3.04
CA TYR A 105 -1.76 13.09 -2.91
C TYR A 105 -1.45 11.65 -2.53
N LEU A 106 -0.49 11.05 -3.22
CA LEU A 106 0.09 9.80 -2.77
C LEU A 106 1.05 10.11 -1.63
N TRP A 107 0.99 9.32 -0.58
CA TRP A 107 1.92 9.44 0.54
C TRP A 107 2.54 8.06 0.77
N VAL A 108 3.87 7.97 0.84
CA VAL A 108 4.58 6.75 1.23
C VAL A 108 5.30 6.95 2.56
N ASN A 109 4.89 6.16 3.56
CA ASN A 109 5.58 6.01 4.85
C ASN A 109 6.54 4.83 4.77
N ASP A 110 7.82 5.06 5.01
CA ASP A 110 8.87 4.07 4.81
C ASP A 110 9.45 3.58 6.13
N TYR A 111 9.00 2.40 6.54
CA TYR A 111 9.46 1.67 7.72
C TYR A 111 10.61 0.71 7.41
N THR A 112 11.30 0.80 6.27
CA THR A 112 12.39 -0.15 5.95
C THR A 112 13.50 -0.18 7.00
N LYS A 113 13.70 0.95 7.71
CA LYS A 113 14.67 1.09 8.80
C LYS A 113 14.07 0.88 10.20
N ALA A 114 12.77 0.62 10.29
CA ALA A 114 12.09 0.52 11.57
C ALA A 114 12.53 -0.76 12.32
N PRO A 115 12.86 -0.69 13.63
CA PRO A 115 13.23 -1.86 14.40
C PRO A 115 12.06 -2.85 14.48
N LYS A 116 12.35 -4.16 14.52
CA LYS A 116 11.32 -5.22 14.59
C LYS A 116 10.36 -5.08 15.79
N GLN A 117 10.75 -4.33 16.83
CA GLN A 117 9.90 -4.07 17.99
C GLN A 117 8.90 -2.93 17.77
N SER A 118 9.12 -2.10 16.74
CA SER A 118 8.21 -1.04 16.29
C SER A 118 7.16 -1.51 15.27
N LEU A 119 7.00 -2.83 15.10
CA LEU A 119 6.10 -3.49 14.15
C LEU A 119 4.59 -3.33 14.44
N ASN A 120 4.18 -2.26 15.12
CA ASN A 120 2.85 -1.69 14.89
C ASN A 120 3.00 -0.53 13.89
N PRO A 121 3.35 -0.82 12.62
CA PRO A 121 3.42 0.23 11.62
C PRO A 121 2.06 0.90 11.55
N ARG A 122 2.08 2.23 11.37
CA ARG A 122 0.87 2.97 11.05
C ARG A 122 0.19 2.28 9.87
N LYS A 123 -1.05 1.84 10.05
CA LYS A 123 -1.79 1.17 8.98
C LYS A 123 -2.02 2.18 7.87
N SER A 124 -1.78 1.76 6.63
CA SER A 124 -2.16 2.50 5.42
C SER A 124 -3.61 2.94 5.51
N GLN A 125 -3.86 4.22 5.26
CA GLN A 125 -5.14 4.87 5.51
C GLN A 125 -5.37 6.03 4.55
N VAL A 126 -6.57 6.60 4.60
CA VAL A 126 -6.90 7.82 3.86
C VAL A 126 -7.29 8.90 4.84
N TRP A 127 -6.84 10.12 4.59
CA TRP A 127 -7.22 11.27 5.39
C TRP A 127 -7.25 12.58 4.62
N ILE A 128 -8.03 13.55 5.12
CA ILE A 128 -8.12 14.89 4.55
C ILE A 128 -6.97 15.74 5.09
N TYR A 129 -6.20 16.31 4.19
CA TYR A 129 -5.15 17.29 4.43
C TYR A 129 -5.59 18.67 3.96
N GLU A 130 -5.42 19.67 4.82
CA GLU A 130 -5.65 21.09 4.53
C GLU A 130 -7.00 21.41 3.87
N ASN A 131 -8.07 20.68 4.21
CA ASN A 131 -9.42 20.88 3.68
C ASN A 131 -9.54 20.88 2.14
N SER A 132 -8.48 20.52 1.40
CA SER A 132 -8.43 20.57 -0.07
C SER A 132 -7.83 19.32 -0.71
N LEU A 133 -7.23 18.40 0.06
CA LEU A 133 -6.49 17.26 -0.47
C LEU A 133 -6.75 15.97 0.31
N TYR A 134 -6.84 14.85 -0.41
CA TYR A 134 -6.84 13.52 0.19
C TYR A 134 -5.43 12.95 0.19
N LYS A 135 -4.99 12.42 1.32
CA LYS A 135 -3.75 11.66 1.39
C LYS A 135 -4.07 10.18 1.27
N PHE A 136 -3.56 9.56 0.21
CA PHE A 136 -3.61 8.12 -0.01
C PHE A 136 -2.33 7.51 0.55
N GLU A 137 -2.36 7.16 1.83
CA GLU A 137 -1.18 6.76 2.60
C GLU A 137 -0.88 5.28 2.40
N SER A 138 0.29 5.00 1.84
CA SER A 138 0.84 3.65 1.66
C SER A 138 2.05 3.47 2.57
N THR A 139 2.33 2.22 2.93
CA THR A 139 3.35 1.88 3.92
C THR A 139 4.32 0.89 3.31
N LEU A 140 5.59 1.26 3.24
CA LEU A 140 6.68 0.37 2.85
C LEU A 140 7.28 -0.26 4.11
N MET A 141 7.24 -1.58 4.20
CA MET A 141 7.60 -2.36 5.38
C MET A 141 9.09 -2.73 5.43
N PRO A 142 9.62 -3.16 6.60
CA PRO A 142 10.99 -3.67 6.74
C PRO A 142 11.39 -4.77 5.75
N ASP A 143 10.45 -5.62 5.34
CA ASP A 143 10.66 -6.69 4.35
C ASP A 143 10.58 -6.20 2.89
N GLY A 144 10.32 -4.91 2.70
CA GLY A 144 10.11 -4.27 1.40
C GLY A 144 8.67 -4.32 0.90
N THR A 145 7.75 -4.99 1.59
CA THR A 145 6.35 -5.10 1.16
C THR A 145 5.64 -3.75 1.21
N CYS A 146 4.81 -3.47 0.20
CA CYS A 146 4.04 -2.22 0.13
C CYS A 146 2.58 -2.49 0.50
N HIS A 147 2.12 -1.92 1.62
CA HIS A 147 0.72 -1.94 2.01
C HIS A 147 0.01 -0.69 1.52
N THR A 148 -1.13 -0.86 0.90
CA THR A 148 -1.97 0.24 0.40
C THR A 148 -3.33 0.22 1.12
N PRO A 149 -4.03 1.36 1.24
CA PRO A 149 -5.40 1.39 1.74
C PRO A 149 -6.28 0.41 0.96
N THR A 150 -7.23 -0.23 1.65
CA THR A 150 -8.25 -1.08 1.04
C THR A 150 -9.43 -0.25 0.55
N GLU A 151 -10.21 -0.80 -0.38
CA GLU A 151 -11.42 -0.14 -0.89
C GLU A 151 -12.37 0.21 0.27
N LYS A 152 -12.61 -0.75 1.16
CA LYS A 152 -13.47 -0.58 2.35
C LYS A 152 -12.98 0.53 3.28
N GLN A 153 -11.67 0.65 3.52
CA GLN A 153 -11.14 1.73 4.37
C GLN A 153 -11.44 3.11 3.77
N ILE A 154 -11.27 3.25 2.45
CA ILE A 154 -11.51 4.51 1.74
C ILE A 154 -13.00 4.86 1.76
N VAL A 155 -13.84 3.89 1.41
CA VAL A 155 -15.30 4.05 1.38
C VAL A 155 -15.83 4.45 2.75
N ASN A 156 -15.43 3.74 3.80
CA ASN A 156 -15.88 4.03 5.16
C ASN A 156 -15.41 5.41 5.62
N TYR A 157 -14.15 5.75 5.36
CA TYR A 157 -13.61 7.06 5.72
C TYR A 157 -14.37 8.20 5.02
N LEU A 158 -14.56 8.10 3.71
CA LEU A 158 -15.22 9.16 2.93
C LEU A 158 -16.70 9.27 3.26
N ASN A 159 -17.40 8.17 3.45
CA ASN A 159 -18.79 8.19 3.92
C ASN A 159 -18.94 8.88 5.27
N ALA A 160 -18.04 8.61 6.22
CA ALA A 160 -18.05 9.32 7.51
C ALA A 160 -17.88 10.84 7.34
N LYS A 161 -17.10 11.28 6.34
CA LYS A 161 -16.92 12.72 6.04
C LYS A 161 -18.09 13.33 5.29
N ILE A 162 -18.79 12.58 4.44
CA ILE A 162 -20.04 12.99 3.80
C ILE A 162 -21.12 13.21 4.87
N VAL A 163 -21.29 12.25 5.78
CA VAL A 163 -22.26 12.35 6.89
C VAL A 163 -21.93 13.52 7.81
N ALA A 164 -20.65 13.74 8.13
CA ALA A 164 -20.22 14.89 8.94
C ALA A 164 -20.53 16.25 8.28
N LYS A 165 -20.77 16.27 6.96
CA LYS A 165 -21.21 17.46 6.21
C LYS A 165 -22.74 17.58 6.10
N GLY A 166 -23.49 16.72 6.79
CA GLY A 166 -24.96 16.73 6.80
C GLY A 166 -25.60 16.08 5.58
N MET A 167 -24.84 15.33 4.78
CA MET A 167 -25.36 14.59 3.63
C MET A 167 -25.60 13.11 3.97
N GLU A 168 -26.50 12.48 3.23
CA GLU A 168 -26.76 11.05 3.36
C GLU A 168 -25.54 10.23 2.94
N ARG A 169 -25.35 9.08 3.61
CA ARG A 169 -24.33 8.12 3.26
C ARG A 169 -24.56 7.60 1.84
N ILE A 170 -23.48 7.36 1.10
CA ILE A 170 -23.60 6.66 -0.18
C ILE A 170 -23.57 5.16 0.10
N ASP A 171 -24.71 4.52 -0.15
CA ASP A 171 -24.86 3.09 -0.04
C ASP A 171 -24.09 2.36 -1.14
N THR A 172 -22.86 1.99 -0.82
CA THR A 172 -22.02 1.10 -1.62
C THR A 172 -21.90 -0.29 -0.96
N GLU A 173 -22.56 -0.51 0.17
CA GLU A 173 -22.41 -1.72 0.99
C GLU A 173 -22.95 -2.99 0.31
N GLN A 174 -23.99 -2.87 -0.54
CA GLN A 174 -24.48 -4.02 -1.32
C GLN A 174 -23.44 -4.57 -2.32
N GLN A 175 -22.45 -3.78 -2.73
CA GLN A 175 -21.35 -4.25 -3.60
C GLN A 175 -20.16 -4.78 -2.79
N LEU A 176 -19.93 -4.26 -1.57
CA LEU A 176 -18.79 -4.68 -0.74
C LEU A 176 -19.01 -6.05 -0.09
N SER A 177 -20.24 -6.52 0.03
CA SER A 177 -20.55 -7.84 0.63
C SER A 177 -20.52 -9.00 -0.37
N SER A 178 -20.55 -8.75 -1.69
CA SER A 178 -20.57 -9.83 -2.69
C SER A 178 -19.17 -10.26 -3.15
N ASP A 179 -18.15 -9.40 -3.05
CA ASP A 179 -16.93 -9.57 -3.86
C ASP A 179 -15.60 -9.75 -3.11
N HIS A 180 -15.52 -9.73 -1.76
CA HIS A 180 -14.19 -9.73 -1.11
C HIS A 180 -14.06 -10.61 0.14
N SER A 181 -13.66 -11.87 -0.10
CA SER A 181 -12.79 -12.65 0.79
C SER A 181 -11.30 -12.43 0.44
N ASP A 182 -10.92 -11.24 -0.03
CA ASP A 182 -9.54 -10.97 -0.40
C ASP A 182 -8.70 -10.71 0.85
N SER A 183 -7.80 -11.68 1.06
CA SER A 183 -6.52 -11.57 1.75
C SER A 183 -5.97 -10.15 1.71
N ILE A 184 -5.39 -9.74 2.84
CA ILE A 184 -4.43 -8.63 2.93
C ILE A 184 -3.63 -8.60 1.62
N GLY A 185 -3.78 -7.54 0.82
CA GLY A 185 -3.10 -7.39 -0.46
C GLY A 185 -1.61 -7.20 -0.23
N GLU A 186 -0.94 -8.28 0.10
CA GLU A 186 0.47 -8.38 0.42
C GLU A 186 1.20 -8.65 -0.90
N VAL A 187 1.59 -7.57 -1.58
CA VAL A 187 2.46 -7.70 -2.75
C VAL A 187 3.90 -7.61 -2.24
N ALA A 188 4.48 -8.78 -1.97
CA ALA A 188 5.90 -8.88 -1.62
C ALA A 188 6.74 -8.24 -2.74
N VAL A 189 7.53 -7.23 -2.38
CA VAL A 189 8.43 -6.55 -3.31
C VAL A 189 9.70 -7.39 -3.41
N ASN A 190 9.68 -8.43 -4.25
CA ASN A 190 10.88 -9.21 -4.50
C ASN A 190 11.93 -8.37 -5.22
N ASN A 191 13.01 -8.02 -4.52
CA ASN A 191 14.27 -7.59 -5.10
C ASN A 191 15.08 -8.83 -5.49
N SER A 192 14.73 -9.43 -6.63
CA SER A 192 15.52 -10.48 -7.28
C SER A 192 15.97 -10.00 -8.66
N SER A 193 17.11 -9.30 -8.67
CA SER A 193 17.99 -9.23 -9.82
C SER A 193 19.35 -9.78 -9.39
N ARG A 194 19.39 -11.08 -9.11
CA ARG A 194 20.62 -11.88 -9.08
C ARG A 194 20.33 -13.24 -9.72
N GLY A 195 20.98 -13.49 -10.85
CA GLY A 195 20.88 -14.73 -11.59
C GLY A 195 21.34 -15.94 -10.77
N GLY A 196 20.78 -17.10 -11.10
CA GLY A 196 21.10 -18.35 -10.42
C GLY A 196 20.23 -19.50 -10.88
N PHE A 197 20.57 -20.05 -12.04
CA PHE A 197 20.23 -21.41 -12.46
C PHE A 197 20.71 -22.40 -11.40
N TRP A 198 19.89 -23.34 -10.91
CA TRP A 198 20.20 -24.76 -10.61
C TRP A 198 18.99 -25.49 -9.98
N ALA A 199 19.07 -26.82 -10.09
CA ALA A 199 18.05 -27.86 -10.00
C ALA A 199 17.40 -28.08 -8.63
N GLY A 200 16.30 -28.84 -8.65
CA GLY A 200 15.41 -29.13 -7.52
C GLY A 200 15.98 -30.07 -6.46
N ILE A 201 15.16 -30.31 -5.42
CA ILE A 201 15.17 -31.49 -4.54
C ILE A 201 13.85 -31.51 -3.74
N LYS A 202 13.22 -32.70 -3.66
CA LYS A 202 12.13 -33.07 -2.75
C LYS A 202 12.68 -33.23 -1.31
N ARG A 203 11.90 -32.87 -0.28
CA ARG A 203 11.49 -33.75 0.85
C ARG A 203 10.83 -32.98 2.01
N PHE A 204 9.73 -33.57 2.49
CA PHE A 204 9.31 -33.82 3.89
C PHE A 204 9.81 -32.89 5.00
N PHE A 205 8.87 -32.38 5.80
CA PHE A 205 8.98 -32.45 7.26
C PHE A 205 7.64 -32.78 7.92
N SER A 206 7.73 -33.75 8.82
CA SER A 206 6.79 -34.15 9.85
C SER A 206 6.77 -33.10 10.96
N PHE A 207 5.60 -32.81 11.54
CA PHE A 207 5.51 -32.15 12.83
C PHE A 207 4.78 -33.07 13.81
N GLY A 208 5.55 -33.60 14.75
CA GLY A 208 5.03 -34.11 16.00
C GLY A 208 5.19 -33.05 17.09
N GLY A 209 4.30 -33.14 18.08
CA GLY A 209 4.65 -32.80 19.46
C GLY A 209 4.18 -31.45 19.98
N GLY A 210 3.19 -31.49 20.87
CA GLY A 210 3.27 -30.79 22.15
C GLY A 210 2.45 -29.51 22.28
N SER A 211 1.35 -29.59 23.04
CA SER A 211 0.93 -28.50 23.91
C SER A 211 0.11 -29.09 25.06
N GLU A 212 0.69 -28.95 26.25
CA GLU A 212 0.08 -29.20 27.55
C GLU A 212 -1.06 -28.20 27.83
N GLY A 213 -1.95 -28.59 28.74
CA GLY A 213 -2.16 -27.77 29.94
C GLY A 213 -3.36 -26.83 30.01
N SER A 214 -4.49 -27.41 30.45
CA SER A 214 -5.35 -26.93 31.56
C SER A 214 -6.06 -25.57 31.48
N SER A 215 -7.40 -25.57 31.63
CA SER A 215 -8.05 -25.37 32.94
C SER A 215 -9.58 -25.34 32.92
N SER A 216 -10.13 -25.75 34.06
CA SER A 216 -11.43 -25.44 34.68
C SER A 216 -12.69 -26.21 34.24
N SER A 217 -13.18 -27.04 35.16
CA SER A 217 -14.60 -27.36 35.28
C SER A 217 -14.98 -27.58 36.75
N GLY A 218 -16.13 -27.01 37.12
CA GLY A 218 -17.10 -27.65 37.99
C GLY A 218 -16.90 -27.55 39.51
N GLY A 219 -17.61 -26.60 40.12
CA GLY A 219 -18.00 -26.69 41.52
C GLY A 219 -19.27 -27.54 41.72
N SER A 220 -19.45 -28.04 42.94
CA SER A 220 -20.74 -28.25 43.65
C SER A 220 -20.46 -29.01 44.95
N GLY A 221 -21.07 -28.61 46.06
CA GLY A 221 -21.02 -29.41 47.28
C GLY A 221 -21.36 -28.69 48.60
N SER A 222 -22.61 -28.27 48.69
CA SER A 222 -23.52 -28.17 49.85
C SER A 222 -23.03 -28.09 51.31
N ALA A 223 -23.74 -27.20 52.02
CA ALA A 223 -23.84 -27.05 53.46
C ALA A 223 -24.58 -28.19 54.17
N GLN A 224 -24.15 -28.56 55.37
CA GLN A 224 -24.83 -28.41 56.68
C GLN A 224 -24.04 -29.15 57.75
#